data_AF-A0A452Y310-F1
#
_entry.id   AF-A0A452Y310-F1
#
_cell.length_a   1.000
_cell.length_b   1.000
_cell.length_c   1.000
_cell.angle_alpha   90.00
_cell.angle_beta   90.00
_cell.angle_gamma   90.00
#
_symmetry.space_group_name_H-M   'P 1'
#
loop_
_entity.id
_entity.type
_entity.pdbx_description
1 polymer ?
#
loop_
_entity_poly.entity_id
_entity_poly.type
_entity_poly.pdbx_seq_one_letter_code
_entity_poly.pdbx_strand_id
1 'polypeptide(L)'
;QDLVDIDVFLDAKRVIDSLRNKEIAPALAWCAENKSRLKKSKSKLEFLLRLQEFVELVKAKNFLQAISYARKYLAPWGSTHMKELQRVTATLVFRSSTNCAQYK
;
A
#
# COMPACT_ATOMS: atom_id res chain seq x y z
N GLN A 1 4.31 38.83 -1.30
CA GLN A 1 3.68 37.73 -0.55
C GLN A 1 4.21 36.46 -1.20
N ASP A 2 5.27 35.89 -0.61
CA ASP A 2 5.95 34.72 -1.15
C ASP A 2 4.98 33.55 -1.24
N LEU A 3 4.92 32.90 -2.40
CA LEU A 3 4.02 31.77 -2.65
C LEU A 3 4.58 30.47 -2.04
N VAL A 4 4.84 30.49 -0.72
CA VAL A 4 5.45 29.41 0.06
C VAL A 4 4.66 28.08 -0.05
N ASP A 5 3.37 28.15 -0.39
CA ASP A 5 2.52 26.96 -0.51
C ASP A 5 2.66 26.24 -1.87
N ILE A 6 3.24 26.86 -2.90
CA ILE A 6 3.35 26.25 -4.24
C ILE A 6 4.10 24.92 -4.17
N ASP A 7 5.21 24.86 -3.44
CA ASP A 7 6.04 23.66 -3.37
C ASP A 7 5.28 22.49 -2.73
N VAL A 8 4.44 22.78 -1.73
CA VAL A 8 3.57 21.78 -1.09
C VAL A 8 2.51 21.27 -2.07
N PHE A 9 1.92 22.15 -2.87
CA PHE A 9 0.97 21.76 -3.91
C PHE A 9 1.61 20.95 -5.03
N LEU A 10 2.81 21.33 -5.48
CA LEU A 10 3.54 20.61 -6.52
C LEU A 10 3.95 19.21 -6.05
N ASP A 11 4.38 19.08 -4.81
CA ASP A 11 4.75 17.78 -4.23
C ASP A 11 3.53 16.87 -4.06
N ALA A 12 2.40 17.40 -3.57
CA ALA A 12 1.13 16.66 -3.52
C ALA A 12 0.67 16.24 -4.92
N LYS A 13 0.77 17.13 -5.91
CA LYS A 13 0.43 16.84 -7.31
C LYS A 13 1.29 15.73 -7.89
N ARG A 14 2.61 15.76 -7.65
CA ARG A 14 3.55 14.71 -8.06
C ARG A 14 3.13 13.33 -7.54
N VAL A 15 2.75 13.24 -6.27
CA VAL A 15 2.28 11.98 -5.66
C VAL A 15 0.98 11.51 -6.31
N ILE A 16 0.01 12.42 -6.49
CA ILE A 16 -1.27 12.11 -7.13
C ILE A 16 -1.05 11.60 -8.56
N ASP A 17 -0.19 12.26 -9.34
CA ASP A 17 0.07 11.88 -10.72
C ASP A 17 0.84 10.54 -10.80
N SER A 18 1.78 10.28 -9.88
CA SER A 18 2.44 8.97 -9.76
C SER A 18 1.42 7.86 -9.49
N LEU A 19 0.47 8.08 -8.57
CA LEU A 19 -0.58 7.11 -8.26
C LEU A 19 -1.54 6.88 -9.43
N ARG A 20 -1.87 7.93 -10.19
CA ARG A 20 -2.66 7.81 -11.44
C ARG A 20 -1.95 6.97 -12.49
N ASN A 21 -0.63 7.08 -12.56
CA ASN A 21 0.23 6.28 -13.44
C ASN A 21 0.51 4.87 -12.90
N LYS A 22 -0.10 4.48 -11.76
CA LYS A 22 0.12 3.20 -11.07
C LYS A 22 1.56 3.02 -10.57
N GLU A 23 2.28 4.12 -10.38
CA GLU A 23 3.64 4.13 -9.85
C GLU A 23 3.60 4.24 -8.32
N ILE A 24 3.93 3.15 -7.65
CA ILE A 24 3.88 3.07 -6.17
C ILE A 24 5.18 3.57 -5.54
N ALA A 25 6.32 3.38 -6.22
CA ALA A 25 7.63 3.73 -5.67
C ALA A 25 7.78 5.24 -5.33
N PRO A 26 7.37 6.20 -6.19
CA PRO A 26 7.43 7.61 -5.85
C PRO A 26 6.54 7.97 -4.65
N ALA A 27 5.35 7.38 -4.56
CA ALA A 27 4.43 7.61 -3.45
C ALA A 27 4.97 7.04 -2.12
N LEU A 28 5.66 5.89 -2.16
CA LEU A 28 6.33 5.33 -0.98
C LEU A 28 7.53 6.15 -0.53
N ALA A 29 8.32 6.69 -1.46
CA ALA A 29 9.40 7.63 -1.14
C ALA A 29 8.86 8.87 -0.43
N TRP A 30 7.76 9.44 -0.96
CA TRP A 30 7.08 10.55 -0.33
C TRP A 30 6.55 10.22 1.08
N CYS A 31 6.02 9.01 1.28
CA CYS A 31 5.62 8.56 2.62
C CYS A 31 6.81 8.54 3.60
N ALA A 32 8.00 8.14 3.15
CA ALA A 32 9.19 8.13 3.99
C ALA A 32 9.61 9.57 4.38
N GLU A 33 9.58 10.49 3.42
CA GLU A 33 9.86 11.92 3.63
C GLU A 33 8.85 12.57 4.59
N ASN A 34 7.59 12.14 4.54
CA ASN A 34 6.49 12.72 5.31
C ASN A 34 6.08 11.91 6.55
N LYS A 35 6.88 10.92 6.96
CA LYS A 35 6.54 9.93 7.99
C LYS A 35 6.00 10.53 9.29
N SER A 36 6.65 11.57 9.81
CA SER A 36 6.24 12.23 11.06
C SER A 36 4.87 12.91 10.96
N ARG A 37 4.59 13.57 9.82
CA ARG A 37 3.30 14.22 9.55
C ARG A 37 2.20 13.17 9.41
N LEU A 38 2.45 12.12 8.64
CA LEU A 38 1.52 11.01 8.42
C LEU A 38 1.20 10.28 9.73
N LYS A 39 2.19 10.09 10.61
CA LYS A 39 1.98 9.49 11.93
C LYS A 39 1.09 10.37 12.81
N LYS A 40 1.32 11.68 12.86
CA LYS A 40 0.50 12.64 13.62
C LYS A 40 -0.95 12.65 13.15
N SER A 41 -1.17 12.60 11.83
CA SER A 41 -2.51 12.57 11.24
C SER A 41 -3.16 11.19 11.20
N LYS A 42 -2.49 10.16 11.75
CA LYS A 42 -2.94 8.75 11.69
C LYS A 42 -3.27 8.28 10.26
N SER A 43 -2.51 8.76 9.28
CA SER A 43 -2.72 8.41 7.87
C SER A 43 -2.43 6.94 7.62
N LYS A 44 -3.30 6.29 6.83
CA LYS A 44 -3.12 4.91 6.36
C LYS A 44 -2.41 4.82 5.01
N LEU A 45 -1.93 5.93 4.46
CA LEU A 45 -1.43 5.99 3.09
C LEU A 45 -0.31 4.97 2.83
N GLU A 46 0.74 4.96 3.65
CA GLU A 46 1.85 4.02 3.48
C GLU A 46 1.37 2.56 3.53
N PHE A 47 0.49 2.24 4.49
CA PHE A 47 -0.08 0.90 4.62
C PHE A 47 -0.86 0.47 3.37
N LEU A 48 -1.70 1.36 2.83
CA LEU A 48 -2.47 1.09 1.61
C LEU A 48 -1.58 0.91 0.38
N LEU A 49 -0.49 1.70 0.28
CA LEU A 49 0.48 1.54 -0.81
C LEU A 49 1.22 0.19 -0.72
N ARG A 50 1.65 -0.21 0.48
CA ARG A 50 2.27 -1.52 0.71
C ARG A 50 1.31 -2.67 0.40
N LEU A 51 0.04 -2.54 0.76
CA LEU A 51 -1.02 -3.49 0.40
C LEU A 51 -1.20 -3.59 -1.12
N GLN A 52 -1.22 -2.46 -1.82
CA GLN A 52 -1.36 -2.44 -3.27
C GLN A 52 -0.20 -3.16 -3.96
N GLU A 53 1.05 -2.88 -3.54
CA GLU A 53 2.24 -3.53 -4.11
C GLU A 53 2.21 -5.05 -3.86
N PHE A 54 1.78 -5.49 -2.67
CA PHE A 54 1.54 -6.92 -2.42
C PHE A 54 0.50 -7.51 -3.37
N VAL A 55 -0.65 -6.85 -3.56
CA VAL A 55 -1.71 -7.33 -4.45
C VAL A 55 -1.22 -7.42 -5.90
N GLU A 56 -0.39 -6.48 -6.35
CA GLU A 56 0.21 -6.53 -7.69
C GLU A 56 1.18 -7.73 -7.83
N LEU A 57 1.97 -8.06 -6.80
CA LEU A 57 2.80 -9.28 -6.79
C LEU A 57 1.95 -10.55 -6.88
N VAL A 58 0.82 -10.60 -6.17
CA VAL A 58 -0.12 -11.73 -6.22
C VAL A 58 -0.77 -11.86 -7.60
N LYS A 59 -1.21 -10.76 -8.21
CA LYS A 59 -1.77 -10.73 -9.57
C LYS A 59 -0.75 -11.21 -10.62
N ALA A 60 0.52 -10.85 -10.45
CA ALA A 60 1.62 -11.33 -11.28
C ALA A 60 2.00 -12.80 -11.03
N LYS A 61 1.29 -13.51 -10.13
CA LYS A 61 1.57 -14.90 -9.70
C LYS A 61 2.97 -15.08 -9.11
N ASN A 62 3.58 -14.00 -8.61
CA ASN A 62 4.90 -14.04 -8.00
C ASN A 62 4.79 -14.27 -6.49
N PHE A 63 4.25 -15.43 -6.11
CA PHE A 63 3.84 -15.72 -4.72
C PHE A 63 5.01 -15.72 -3.73
N LEU A 64 6.18 -16.20 -4.15
CA LEU A 64 7.36 -16.22 -3.28
C LEU A 64 7.81 -14.80 -2.93
N GLN A 65 7.83 -13.89 -3.92
CA GLN A 65 8.11 -12.48 -3.67
C GLN A 65 7.00 -11.83 -2.84
N ALA A 66 5.72 -12.12 -3.11
CA ALA A 66 4.60 -11.60 -2.33
C ALA A 66 4.72 -11.99 -0.84
N ILE A 67 5.06 -13.25 -0.53
CA ILE A 67 5.24 -13.72 0.85
C ILE A 67 6.45 -13.03 1.52
N SER A 68 7.58 -12.94 0.82
CA SER A 68 8.77 -12.23 1.31
C SER A 68 8.45 -10.75 1.60
N TYR A 69 7.73 -10.12 0.67
CA TYR A 69 7.28 -8.74 0.76
C TYR A 69 6.36 -8.53 1.98
N ALA A 70 5.34 -9.38 2.17
CA ALA A 70 4.42 -9.28 3.29
C ALA A 70 5.14 -9.40 4.64
N ARG A 71 6.09 -10.32 4.75
CA ARG A 71 6.90 -10.48 5.98
C ARG A 71 7.73 -9.23 6.27
N LYS A 72 8.29 -8.61 5.24
CA LYS A 72 9.15 -7.43 5.38
C LYS A 72 8.36 -6.14 5.64
N TYR A 73 7.29 -5.91 4.88
CA TYR A 73 6.61 -4.62 4.80
C TYR A 73 5.15 -4.64 5.25
N LEU A 74 4.59 -5.76 5.68
CA LEU A 74 3.21 -5.79 6.22
C LEU A 74 3.17 -6.30 7.66
N ALA A 75 4.14 -7.11 8.09
CA ALA A 75 4.24 -7.60 9.46
C ALA A 75 4.17 -6.51 10.56
N PRO A 76 4.78 -5.31 10.41
CA PRO A 76 4.67 -4.25 11.42
C PRO A 76 3.23 -3.78 11.70
N TRP A 77 2.31 -3.99 10.76
CA TRP A 77 0.90 -3.61 10.90
C TRP A 77 0.03 -4.73 11.48
N GLY A 78 0.60 -5.89 11.83
CA GLY A 78 -0.13 -7.03 12.38
C GLY A 78 -0.93 -6.71 13.64
N SER A 79 -0.43 -5.82 14.50
CA SER A 79 -1.13 -5.41 15.73
C SER A 79 -2.30 -4.45 15.50
N THR A 80 -2.34 -3.76 14.36
CA THR A 80 -3.29 -2.65 14.11
C THR A 80 -4.25 -2.90 12.96
N HIS A 81 -3.88 -3.73 11.98
CA HIS A 81 -4.62 -3.94 10.73
C HIS A 81 -4.78 -5.42 10.37
N MET A 82 -4.75 -6.33 11.36
CA MET A 82 -4.75 -7.78 11.12
C MET A 82 -5.88 -8.26 10.21
N LYS A 83 -7.11 -7.74 10.39
CA LYS A 83 -8.27 -8.14 9.57
C LYS A 83 -8.05 -7.84 8.09
N GLU A 84 -7.44 -6.71 7.77
CA GLU A 84 -7.16 -6.29 6.40
C GLU A 84 -6.02 -7.12 5.80
N LEU A 85 -4.98 -7.38 6.60
CA LEU A 85 -3.88 -8.28 6.22
C LEU A 85 -4.36 -9.70 5.95
N GLN A 86 -5.25 -10.25 6.78
CA GLN A 86 -5.82 -11.58 6.57
C GLN A 86 -6.61 -11.65 5.26
N ARG A 87 -7.46 -10.66 4.99
CA ARG A 87 -8.24 -10.59 3.75
C ARG A 87 -7.35 -10.54 2.51
N VAL A 88 -6.30 -9.72 2.55
CA VAL A 88 -5.39 -9.58 1.42
C VAL A 88 -4.49 -10.80 1.27
N THR A 89 -4.00 -11.38 2.36
CA THR A 89 -3.19 -12.62 2.32
C THR A 89 -4.00 -13.80 1.78
N ALA A 90 -5.31 -13.84 2.04
CA ALA A 90 -6.21 -14.85 1.49
C ALA A 90 -6.24 -14.85 -0.05
N THR A 91 -5.90 -13.74 -0.71
CA THR A 91 -5.80 -13.66 -2.18
C THR A 91 -4.67 -14.50 -2.76
N LEU A 92 -3.71 -14.96 -1.94
CA LEU A 92 -2.72 -15.97 -2.35
C LEU A 92 -3.36 -17.32 -2.65
N VAL A 93 -4.47 -17.63 -1.99
CA VAL A 93 -5.15 -18.93 -2.05
C VAL A 93 -6.40 -18.84 -2.91
N PHE A 94 -7.24 -17.83 -2.67
CA PHE A 94 -8.49 -17.62 -3.38
C PHE A 94 -8.28 -16.61 -4.52
N ARG A 95 -8.30 -17.11 -5.76
CA ARG A 95 -8.29 -16.29 -6.97
C ARG A 95 -9.64 -15.55 -7.12
N SER A 96 -9.66 -14.46 -7.86
CA SER A 96 -10.92 -13.82 -8.27
C SER A 96 -11.84 -14.73 -9.08
N SER A 97 -11.30 -15.79 -9.69
CA SER A 97 -12.02 -16.80 -10.46
C SER A 97 -12.41 -18.05 -9.65
N THR A 98 -12.29 -18.03 -8.31
CA THR A 98 -12.54 -19.24 -7.53
C THR A 98 -14.05 -19.45 -7.37
N ASN A 99 -14.58 -20.56 -7.88
CA ASN A 99 -15.98 -20.98 -7.70
C ASN A 99 -16.23 -21.64 -6.32
N CYS A 100 -15.32 -21.45 -5.36
CA CYS A 100 -15.48 -22.02 -4.02
C CYS A 100 -16.56 -21.25 -3.26
N ALA A 101 -17.69 -21.92 -2.97
CA ALA A 101 -18.70 -21.38 -2.08
C ALA A 101 -18.11 -21.15 -0.67
N GLN A 102 -18.62 -20.14 0.05
CA GLN A 102 -18.21 -19.87 1.42
C GLN A 102 -18.43 -21.12 2.29
N TYR A 103 -17.38 -21.57 2.98
CA TYR A 103 -17.46 -22.70 3.91
C TYR A 103 -18.40 -22.35 5.07
N LYS A 104 -19.32 -23.27 5.41
CA LYS A 104 -20.32 -23.11 6.49
C LYS A 104 -19.74 -23.47 7.84
#